data_AF-A0A7Y5QLA1-F1
#
_entry.id   AF-A0A7Y5QLA1-F1
#
_cell.length_a   1.000
_cell.length_b   1.000
_cell.length_c   1.000
_cell.angle_alpha   90.00
_cell.angle_beta   90.00
_cell.angle_gamma   90.00
#
_symmetry.space_group_name_H-M   'P 1'
#
loop_
_entity.id
_entity.type
_entity.pdbx_description
1 polymer ?
#
loop_
_entity_poly.entity_id
_entity_poly.type
_entity_poly.pdbx_seq_one_letter_code
_entity_poly.pdbx_strand_id
1 'polypeptide(L)'
;MATTLTADQAFDVQVEVTEHVRGRRSTWVALAASLARFHAGRGWEALGIESFNEWIAQPEISLGRAEVYAMISAWRELVVERGVEPERLGELEITKVAVVLKSIKSRTVSIDDALSDCEVLSRSDLRAKYQDAEAAEYRLCEACGQRVKVTTTA
;
A
#
# COMPACT_ATOMS: atom_id res chain seq x y z
N MET A 1 -33.61 -12.85 20.29
CA MET A 1 -32.93 -12.70 21.59
C MET A 1 -31.44 -12.86 21.33
N ALA A 2 -30.60 -11.92 21.77
CA ALA A 2 -29.16 -12.05 21.59
C ALA A 2 -28.64 -13.12 22.56
N THR A 3 -28.01 -14.16 22.04
CA THR A 3 -27.34 -15.17 22.84
C THR A 3 -26.03 -14.57 23.38
N THR A 4 -25.88 -14.51 24.69
CA THR A 4 -24.63 -14.06 25.32
C THR A 4 -23.59 -15.19 25.27
N LEU A 5 -22.40 -14.91 24.72
CA LEU A 5 -21.28 -15.85 24.66
C LEU A 5 -20.61 -15.98 26.06
N THR A 6 -20.11 -17.17 26.38
CA THR A 6 -19.18 -17.35 27.51
C THR A 6 -17.79 -16.77 27.15
N ALA A 7 -16.90 -16.63 28.14
CA ALA A 7 -15.55 -16.11 27.92
C ALA A 7 -14.74 -16.97 26.91
N ASP A 8 -14.79 -18.29 27.04
CA ASP A 8 -14.09 -19.21 26.13
C ASP A 8 -14.66 -19.12 24.70
N GLN A 9 -15.99 -19.08 24.56
CA GLN A 9 -16.65 -18.89 23.26
C GLN A 9 -16.30 -17.54 22.63
N ALA A 10 -16.19 -16.49 23.42
CA ALA A 10 -15.78 -15.17 22.93
C ALA A 10 -14.32 -15.18 22.46
N PHE A 11 -13.44 -15.90 23.15
CA PHE A 11 -12.04 -16.06 22.76
C PHE A 11 -11.91 -16.86 21.45
N ASP A 12 -12.62 -17.97 21.30
CA ASP A 12 -12.61 -18.77 20.07
C ASP A 12 -13.08 -17.95 18.86
N VAL A 13 -14.18 -17.19 19.01
CA VAL A 13 -14.66 -16.26 17.98
C VAL A 13 -13.64 -15.17 17.68
N GLN A 14 -12.94 -14.64 18.69
CA GLN A 14 -11.88 -13.65 18.46
C GLN A 14 -10.72 -14.24 17.64
N VAL A 15 -10.31 -15.48 17.90
CA VAL A 15 -9.28 -16.19 17.12
C VAL A 15 -9.74 -16.35 15.68
N GLU A 16 -10.96 -16.85 15.46
CA GLU A 16 -11.55 -17.02 14.13
C GLU A 16 -11.63 -15.69 13.36
N VAL A 17 -12.09 -14.61 14.01
CA VAL A 17 -12.14 -13.27 13.42
C VAL A 17 -10.73 -12.79 13.04
N THR A 18 -9.74 -13.05 13.89
CA THR A 18 -8.34 -12.66 13.63
C THR A 18 -7.77 -13.40 12.43
N GLU A 19 -8.05 -14.69 12.30
CA GLU A 19 -7.64 -15.49 11.14
C GLU A 19 -8.30 -15.01 9.84
N HIS A 20 -9.61 -14.73 9.85
CA HIS A 20 -10.30 -14.15 8.69
C HIS A 20 -9.73 -12.78 8.30
N VAL A 21 -9.37 -11.94 9.27
CA VAL A 21 -8.74 -10.64 9.03
C VAL A 21 -7.36 -10.83 8.38
N ARG A 22 -6.54 -11.76 8.86
CA ARG A 22 -5.24 -12.10 8.25
C ARG A 22 -5.40 -12.65 6.82
N GLY A 23 -6.36 -13.55 6.61
CA GLY A 23 -6.69 -14.09 5.28
C GLY A 23 -7.04 -12.98 4.28
N ARG A 24 -7.84 -12.00 4.70
CA ARG A 24 -8.13 -10.81 3.87
C ARG A 24 -6.89 -9.98 3.57
N ARG A 25 -5.96 -9.83 4.52
CA ARG A 25 -4.69 -9.10 4.28
C ARG A 25 -3.83 -9.80 3.24
N SER A 26 -3.71 -11.13 3.26
CA SER A 26 -2.96 -11.83 2.20
C SER A 26 -3.56 -11.68 0.79
N THR A 27 -4.88 -11.45 0.70
CA THR A 27 -5.61 -11.40 -0.58
C THR A 27 -5.21 -10.17 -1.43
N TRP A 28 -4.88 -9.03 -0.81
CA TRP A 28 -4.52 -7.84 -1.57
C TRP A 28 -3.20 -8.01 -2.33
N VAL A 29 -2.26 -8.79 -1.81
CA VAL A 29 -0.96 -9.04 -2.46
C VAL A 29 -1.15 -9.84 -3.76
N ALA A 30 -1.94 -10.92 -3.71
CA ALA A 30 -2.27 -11.71 -4.88
C ALA A 30 -3.07 -10.90 -5.93
N LEU A 31 -4.00 -10.06 -5.47
CA LEU A 31 -4.74 -9.14 -6.33
C LEU A 31 -3.80 -8.10 -6.98
N ALA A 32 -2.89 -7.49 -6.20
CA ALA A 32 -1.92 -6.53 -6.70
C ALA A 32 -1.00 -7.12 -7.76
N ALA A 33 -0.51 -8.35 -7.57
CA ALA A 33 0.27 -9.09 -8.56
C ALA A 33 -0.51 -9.31 -9.86
N SER A 34 -1.77 -9.75 -9.75
CA SER A 34 -2.65 -9.98 -10.90
C SER A 34 -2.97 -8.69 -11.65
N LEU A 35 -3.29 -7.62 -10.93
CA LEU A 35 -3.53 -6.29 -11.48
C LEU A 35 -2.28 -5.73 -12.15
N ALA A 36 -1.10 -5.88 -11.55
CA ALA A 36 0.16 -5.41 -12.12
C ALA A 36 0.50 -6.14 -13.43
N ARG A 37 0.32 -7.47 -13.46
CA ARG A 37 0.51 -8.27 -14.68
C ARG A 37 -0.50 -7.91 -15.77
N PHE A 38 -1.79 -7.85 -15.42
CA PHE A 38 -2.86 -7.49 -16.36
C PHE A 38 -2.66 -6.07 -16.90
N HIS A 39 -2.23 -5.15 -16.03
CA HIS A 39 -1.95 -3.77 -16.42
C HIS A 39 -0.76 -3.68 -17.38
N ALA A 40 0.36 -4.34 -17.06
CA ALA A 40 1.57 -4.32 -17.87
C ALA A 40 1.36 -4.95 -19.26
N GLY A 41 0.54 -6.00 -19.35
CA GLY A 41 0.21 -6.66 -20.61
C GLY A 41 -0.89 -5.99 -21.43
N ARG A 42 -1.42 -4.83 -21.00
CA ARG A 42 -2.60 -4.19 -21.61
C ARG A 42 -3.78 -5.17 -21.79
N GLY A 43 -4.01 -6.02 -20.78
CA GLY A 43 -4.92 -7.17 -20.89
C GLY A 43 -6.36 -6.79 -21.25
N TRP A 44 -6.79 -5.57 -20.92
CA TRP A 44 -8.12 -5.05 -21.27
C TRP A 44 -8.32 -4.94 -22.79
N GLU A 45 -7.27 -4.67 -23.56
CA GLU A 45 -7.36 -4.52 -25.03
C GLU A 45 -7.58 -5.87 -25.70
N ALA A 46 -6.97 -6.92 -25.16
CA ALA A 46 -7.21 -8.29 -25.61
C ALA A 46 -8.65 -8.75 -25.36
N LEU A 47 -9.35 -8.10 -24.41
CA LEU A 47 -10.77 -8.32 -24.13
C LEU A 47 -11.70 -7.38 -24.93
N GLY A 48 -11.14 -6.53 -25.80
CA GLY A 48 -11.90 -5.56 -26.59
C GLY A 48 -12.41 -4.35 -25.82
N ILE A 49 -11.83 -4.05 -24.65
CA ILE A 49 -12.19 -2.91 -23.80
C ILE A 49 -11.27 -1.73 -24.13
N GLU A 50 -11.80 -0.51 -24.14
CA GLU A 50 -11.06 0.66 -24.62
C GLU A 50 -9.97 1.09 -23.63
N SER A 51 -10.24 1.01 -22.33
CA SER A 51 -9.30 1.45 -21.31
C SER A 51 -9.28 0.56 -20.07
N PHE A 52 -8.15 0.57 -19.38
CA PHE A 52 -8.02 -0.12 -18.09
C PHE A 52 -9.02 0.39 -17.04
N ASN A 53 -9.33 1.69 -17.05
CA ASN A 53 -10.29 2.29 -16.12
C ASN A 53 -11.72 1.81 -16.40
N GLU A 54 -12.08 1.59 -17.66
CA GLU A 54 -13.36 1.01 -18.05
C GLU A 54 -13.45 -0.45 -17.57
N TRP A 55 -12.38 -1.23 -17.76
CA TRP A 55 -12.32 -2.61 -17.29
C TRP A 55 -12.50 -2.73 -15.78
N ILE A 56 -11.77 -1.96 -14.96
CA ILE A 56 -11.91 -2.04 -13.49
C ILE A 56 -13.28 -1.56 -12.96
N ALA A 57 -14.00 -0.78 -13.76
CA ALA A 57 -15.32 -0.26 -13.41
C ALA A 57 -16.47 -1.24 -13.74
N GLN A 58 -16.18 -2.37 -14.38
CA GLN A 58 -17.18 -3.40 -14.68
C GLN A 58 -17.80 -3.96 -13.38
N PRO A 59 -19.10 -4.28 -13.35
CA PRO A 59 -19.80 -4.74 -12.14
C PRO A 59 -19.15 -5.95 -11.45
N GLU A 60 -18.55 -6.85 -12.22
CA GLU A 60 -17.89 -8.06 -11.73
C GLU A 60 -16.57 -7.75 -10.99
N ILE A 61 -15.96 -6.60 -11.26
CA ILE A 61 -14.69 -6.16 -10.66
C ILE A 61 -14.96 -5.09 -9.60
N SER A 62 -15.64 -4.00 -9.98
CA SER A 62 -16.09 -2.92 -9.10
C SER A 62 -15.00 -2.38 -8.15
N LEU A 63 -13.79 -2.17 -8.68
CA LEU A 63 -12.66 -1.69 -7.89
C LEU A 63 -12.45 -0.19 -8.03
N GLY A 64 -12.14 0.47 -6.90
CA GLY A 64 -11.81 1.88 -6.89
C GLY A 64 -10.50 2.17 -7.64
N ARG A 65 -10.53 3.12 -8.58
CA ARG A 65 -9.35 3.51 -9.37
C ARG A 65 -8.11 3.80 -8.50
N ALA A 66 -8.28 4.63 -7.47
CA ALA A 66 -7.17 5.01 -6.57
C ALA A 66 -6.56 3.79 -5.85
N GLU A 67 -7.40 2.85 -5.43
CA GLU A 67 -6.99 1.61 -4.75
C GLU A 67 -6.20 0.70 -5.70
N VAL A 68 -6.70 0.50 -6.92
CA VAL A 68 -6.03 -0.30 -7.96
C VAL A 68 -4.63 0.23 -8.27
N TYR A 69 -4.51 1.53 -8.54
CA TYR A 69 -3.20 2.12 -8.84
C TYR A 69 -2.27 2.12 -7.62
N ALA A 70 -2.80 2.24 -6.40
CA ALA A 70 -2.01 2.09 -5.18
C ALA A 70 -1.45 0.66 -5.06
N MET A 71 -2.27 -0.38 -5.29
CA MET A 71 -1.85 -1.78 -5.28
C MET A 71 -0.79 -2.07 -6.35
N ILE A 72 -1.03 -1.66 -7.60
CA ILE A 72 -0.06 -1.83 -8.69
C ILE A 72 1.25 -1.12 -8.37
N SER A 73 1.17 0.11 -7.88
CA SER A 73 2.35 0.91 -7.52
C SER A 73 3.15 0.28 -6.38
N ALA A 74 2.47 -0.25 -5.35
CA ALA A 74 3.10 -0.94 -4.23
C ALA A 74 3.79 -2.23 -4.69
N TRP A 75 3.09 -3.06 -5.48
CA TRP A 75 3.65 -4.30 -6.02
C TRP A 75 4.89 -4.05 -6.88
N ARG A 76 4.81 -3.10 -7.82
CA ARG A 76 5.94 -2.76 -8.69
C ARG A 76 7.13 -2.27 -7.88
N GLU A 77 6.94 -1.30 -6.99
CA GLU A 77 8.06 -0.80 -6.20
C GLU A 77 8.62 -1.88 -5.28
N LEU A 78 7.81 -2.47 -4.40
CA LEU A 78 8.33 -3.31 -3.32
C LEU A 78 8.78 -4.67 -3.82
N VAL A 79 7.98 -5.35 -4.64
CA VAL A 79 8.27 -6.72 -5.07
C VAL A 79 9.18 -6.72 -6.29
N VAL A 80 8.82 -5.97 -7.35
CA VAL A 80 9.56 -6.03 -8.62
C VAL A 80 10.87 -5.26 -8.54
N GLU A 81 10.85 -4.00 -8.12
CA GLU A 81 12.06 -3.15 -8.13
C GLU A 81 12.98 -3.41 -6.92
N ARG A 82 12.42 -3.79 -5.77
CA ARG A 82 13.17 -3.94 -4.52
C ARG A 82 13.31 -5.37 -4.00
N GLY A 83 12.64 -6.34 -4.62
CA GLY A 83 12.77 -7.75 -4.26
C GLY A 83 12.21 -8.12 -2.88
N VAL A 84 11.24 -7.35 -2.36
CA VAL A 84 10.54 -7.72 -1.12
C VAL A 84 9.70 -8.97 -1.38
N GLU A 85 9.84 -9.98 -0.52
CA GLU A 85 9.05 -11.21 -0.61
C GLU A 85 7.54 -10.90 -0.44
N PRO A 86 6.67 -11.40 -1.35
CA PRO A 86 5.23 -11.18 -1.28
C PRO A 86 4.61 -11.56 0.07
N GLU A 87 5.10 -12.63 0.69
CA GLU A 87 4.64 -13.17 1.97
C GLU A 87 4.78 -12.12 3.08
N ARG A 88 5.87 -11.35 3.09
CA ARG A 88 6.08 -10.27 4.07
C ARG A 88 5.06 -9.15 3.91
N LEU A 89 4.61 -8.87 2.68
CA LEU A 89 3.57 -7.88 2.44
C LEU A 89 2.17 -8.38 2.82
N GLY A 90 1.95 -9.70 2.80
CA GLY A 90 0.66 -10.32 3.10
C GLY A 90 0.15 -10.08 4.52
N GLU A 91 1.07 -9.81 5.45
CA GLU A 91 0.75 -9.47 6.84
C GLU A 91 0.37 -8.00 7.03
N LEU A 92 0.67 -7.15 6.04
CA LEU A 92 0.50 -5.70 6.10
C LEU A 92 -0.82 -5.26 5.48
N GLU A 93 -1.32 -4.11 5.93
CA GLU A 93 -2.46 -3.46 5.30
C GLU A 93 -2.01 -2.55 4.16
N ILE A 94 -2.58 -2.73 2.96
CA ILE A 94 -2.29 -1.88 1.79
C ILE A 94 -2.42 -0.39 2.09
N THR A 95 -3.39 0.02 2.92
CA THR A 95 -3.58 1.44 3.24
C THR A 95 -2.46 2.02 4.11
N LYS A 96 -1.72 1.19 4.86
CA LYS A 96 -0.52 1.58 5.61
C LYS A 96 0.69 1.61 4.69
N VAL A 97 0.85 0.58 3.86
CA VAL A 97 1.91 0.50 2.83
C VAL A 97 1.87 1.72 1.90
N ALA A 98 0.67 2.13 1.47
CA ALA A 98 0.49 3.29 0.61
C ALA A 98 1.00 4.61 1.23
N VAL A 99 0.99 4.75 2.56
CA VAL A 99 1.49 5.94 3.26
C VAL A 99 3.02 6.01 3.20
N VAL A 100 3.70 4.88 3.42
CA VAL A 100 5.17 4.84 3.46
C VAL A 100 5.80 4.73 2.06
N LEU A 101 5.01 4.33 1.05
CA LEU A 101 5.50 4.02 -0.29
C LEU A 101 6.29 5.17 -0.94
N LYS A 102 5.86 6.43 -0.71
CA LYS A 102 6.56 7.59 -1.27
C LYS A 102 7.96 7.74 -0.70
N SER A 103 8.13 7.58 0.62
CA SER A 103 9.42 7.70 1.29
C SER A 103 10.37 6.56 0.92
N ILE A 104 9.83 5.35 0.70
CA ILE A 104 10.58 4.21 0.13
C ILE A 104 11.08 4.53 -1.28
N LYS A 105 10.18 5.03 -2.15
CA LYS A 105 10.51 5.43 -3.53
C LYS A 105 11.60 6.49 -3.57
N SER A 106 11.50 7.51 -2.72
CA SER A 106 12.50 8.58 -2.63
C SER A 106 13.78 8.18 -1.89
N ARG A 107 13.87 6.94 -1.38
CA ARG A 107 15.00 6.42 -0.60
C ARG A 107 15.32 7.27 0.64
N THR A 108 14.32 7.95 1.20
CA THR A 108 14.47 8.73 2.44
C THR A 108 14.48 7.83 3.67
N VAL A 109 13.91 6.62 3.53
CA VAL A 109 13.83 5.61 4.58
C VAL A 109 14.26 4.26 3.99
N SER A 110 14.80 3.37 4.84
CA SER A 110 15.02 1.99 4.44
C SER A 110 13.67 1.26 4.27
N ILE A 111 13.64 0.25 3.42
CA ILE A 111 12.43 -0.56 3.23
C ILE A 111 12.08 -1.29 4.53
N ASP A 112 13.09 -1.84 5.22
CA ASP A 112 12.87 -2.60 6.44
C ASP A 112 12.26 -1.76 7.55
N ASP A 113 12.78 -0.55 7.79
CA ASP A 113 12.22 0.37 8.79
C ASP A 113 10.78 0.75 8.44
N ALA A 114 10.51 1.02 7.17
CA ALA A 114 9.17 1.41 6.71
C ALA A 114 8.14 0.28 6.81
N LEU A 115 8.54 -0.97 6.54
CA LEU A 115 7.67 -2.12 6.68
C LEU A 115 7.46 -2.49 8.15
N SER A 116 8.50 -2.42 8.99
CA SER A 116 8.36 -2.62 10.44
C SER A 116 7.46 -1.55 11.07
N ASP A 117 7.56 -0.29 10.64
CA ASP A 117 6.59 0.74 11.04
C ASP A 117 5.16 0.39 10.62
N CYS A 118 4.99 -0.20 9.43
CA CYS A 118 3.69 -0.67 8.94
C CYS A 118 3.14 -1.85 9.76
N GLU A 119 3.97 -2.60 10.48
CA GLU A 119 3.52 -3.65 11.40
C GLU A 119 3.01 -3.03 12.71
N VAL A 120 3.74 -2.06 13.27
CA VAL A 120 3.52 -1.60 14.66
C VAL A 120 2.69 -0.32 14.80
N LEU A 121 2.78 0.64 13.87
CA LEU A 121 2.16 1.96 14.02
C LEU A 121 0.72 1.99 13.51
N SER A 122 -0.15 2.83 14.06
CA SER A 122 -1.45 3.06 13.43
C SER A 122 -1.31 3.82 12.10
N ARG A 123 -2.33 3.79 11.24
CA ARG A 123 -2.30 4.56 9.98
C ARG A 123 -2.18 6.07 10.20
N SER A 124 -2.75 6.61 11.27
CA SER A 124 -2.60 8.03 11.63
C SER A 124 -1.18 8.35 12.06
N ASP A 125 -0.55 7.48 12.85
CA ASP A 125 0.83 7.69 13.30
C ASP A 125 1.82 7.58 12.14
N LEU A 126 1.60 6.64 11.22
CA LEU A 126 2.35 6.56 9.97
C LEU A 126 2.23 7.85 9.16
N ARG A 127 1.03 8.42 9.06
CA ARG A 127 0.83 9.69 8.36
C ARG A 127 1.60 10.82 9.03
N ALA A 128 1.52 10.97 10.34
CA ALA A 128 2.32 11.95 11.07
C ALA A 128 3.83 11.76 10.80
N LYS A 129 4.34 10.54 10.97
CA LYS A 129 5.78 10.22 10.78
C LYS A 129 6.27 10.45 9.35
N TYR A 130 5.50 10.04 8.34
CA TYR A 130 5.95 9.99 6.95
C TYR A 130 5.49 11.18 6.11
N GLN A 131 4.40 11.86 6.47
CA GLN A 131 3.97 13.08 5.80
C GLN A 131 4.71 14.32 6.33
N ASP A 132 5.11 14.37 7.60
CA ASP A 132 5.92 15.49 8.11
C ASP A 132 7.37 15.45 7.62
N ALA A 133 7.88 14.26 7.26
CA ALA A 133 9.13 14.13 6.51
C ALA A 133 9.08 14.79 5.12
N GLU A 134 7.89 15.18 4.63
CA GLU A 134 7.72 15.98 3.41
C GLU A 134 7.87 17.49 3.61
N ALA A 135 7.96 17.99 4.85
CA ALA A 135 8.37 19.37 5.12
C ALA A 135 9.88 19.53 4.83
N ALA A 136 10.34 19.04 3.68
CA ALA A 136 11.56 19.49 3.10
C ALA A 136 11.39 20.98 2.82
N GLU A 137 12.06 21.81 3.60
CA GLU A 137 12.18 23.22 3.28
C GLU A 137 12.72 23.33 1.85
N TYR A 138 12.04 24.12 1.03
CA TYR A 138 12.54 24.48 -0.28
C TYR A 138 13.10 25.88 -0.16
N ARG A 139 14.37 26.05 -0.53
CA ARG A 139 14.94 27.38 -0.72
C ARG A 139 14.96 27.72 -2.20
N LEU A 140 14.91 29.00 -2.52
CA LEU A 140 15.20 29.46 -3.87
C LEU A 140 16.72 29.48 -4.04
N CYS A 141 17.20 28.87 -5.13
CA CYS A 141 18.60 28.97 -5.50
C CYS A 141 18.93 30.43 -5.83
N GLU A 142 19.89 31.02 -5.12
CA GLU A 142 20.28 32.43 -5.33
C GLU A 142 20.86 32.69 -6.72
N ALA A 143 21.40 31.66 -7.39
CA ALA A 143 22.00 31.81 -8.72
C ALA A 143 20.99 31.74 -9.87
N CYS A 144 19.94 30.92 -9.77
CA CYS A 144 19.01 30.67 -10.88
C CYS A 144 17.53 30.83 -10.53
N GLY A 145 17.19 31.14 -9.27
CA GLY A 145 15.81 31.31 -8.80
C GLY A 145 14.99 30.01 -8.75
N GLN A 146 15.56 28.85 -9.07
CA GLN A 146 14.84 27.58 -9.01
C GLN A 146 14.64 27.10 -7.58
N ARG A 147 13.50 26.47 -7.30
CA ARG A 147 13.24 25.81 -6.01
C ARG A 147 14.16 24.60 -5.88
N VAL A 148 15.02 24.62 -4.87
CA VAL A 148 15.91 23.50 -4.52
C VAL A 148 15.54 22.96 -3.14
N LYS A 149 15.55 21.63 -3.00
CA LYS A 149 15.26 20.94 -1.74
C LYS A 149 16.40 21.21 -0.76
N VAL A 150 16.13 21.68 0.45
CA VAL A 150 17.12 21.82 1.51
C VAL A 150 17.47 20.42 2.01
N THR A 151 18.66 19.94 1.65
CA THR A 151 19.23 18.70 2.20
C THR A 151 19.93 19.05 3.50
N THR A 152 19.25 18.83 4.64
CA THR A 152 19.92 18.85 5.94
C THR A 152 20.90 17.69 5.97
N THR A 153 22.19 17.98 5.86
CA THR A 153 23.24 16.98 6.04
C THR A 153 23.39 16.80 7.55
N ALA A 154 23.16 15.59 8.05
CA ALA A 154 23.41 15.23 9.44
C ALA A 154 24.91 15.26 9.75
#